data_AF-B6BLV8-F1
#
_entry.id   AF-B6BLV8-F1
#
_cell.length_a   1.000
_cell.length_b   1.000
_cell.length_c   1.000
_cell.angle_alpha   90.00
_cell.angle_beta   90.00
_cell.angle_gamma   90.00
#
_symmetry.space_group_name_H-M   'P 1'
#
loop_
_entity.id
_entity.type
_entity.pdbx_description
1 polymer ?
#
loop_
_entity_poly.entity_id
_entity_poly.type
_entity_poly.pdbx_seq_one_letter_code
_entity_poly.pdbx_strand_id
1 'polypeptide(L)'
;MKLFNLTLTIALLFFSSTLMAKNSKPITVQEKKANFRKLIIPAIKTVYDELETQYVEVSHYINNTKYYRSKILNLKKIYKVTTDKALLRAIKPHPKSIAIAQAAMESAWATSKFFRKANNVFGVWSFNKNEPRIAAGEKRGTKTIWLKKYASIEDSVRDYYKNLGRSPAFKEFRKLKMKTNNPYKLAKKLDRYSEMGAKYGKELTSMIKSNKFYLYDK
;
A
#
# COMPACT_ATOMS: atom_id res chain seq x y z
N MET A 1 17.05 -11.04 21.52
CA MET A 1 15.70 -11.14 20.90
C MET A 1 15.83 -10.79 19.42
N LYS A 2 15.82 -11.81 18.53
CA LYS A 2 16.22 -11.70 17.11
C LYS A 2 15.36 -10.68 16.35
N LEU A 3 15.94 -9.51 16.06
CA LEU A 3 15.44 -8.53 15.10
C LEU A 3 15.54 -9.16 13.70
N PHE A 4 14.45 -9.76 13.22
CA PHE A 4 14.36 -10.19 11.82
C PHE A 4 14.26 -8.92 10.96
N ASN A 5 15.40 -8.49 10.42
CA ASN A 5 15.49 -7.55 9.31
C ASN A 5 14.79 -8.15 8.09
N LEU A 6 13.50 -7.85 7.94
CA LEU A 6 12.72 -8.21 6.76
C LEU A 6 13.05 -7.19 5.66
N THR A 7 14.19 -7.38 4.99
CA THR A 7 14.53 -6.63 3.78
C THR A 7 13.53 -6.96 2.69
N LEU A 8 12.93 -5.91 2.15
CA LEU A 8 11.71 -5.92 1.38
C LEU A 8 12.03 -6.20 -0.09
N THR A 9 12.03 -7.46 -0.51
CA THR A 9 12.16 -7.86 -1.93
C THR A 9 11.06 -7.25 -2.80
N ILE A 10 11.34 -6.10 -3.41
CA ILE A 10 10.86 -5.76 -4.76
C ILE A 10 11.86 -6.42 -5.71
N ALA A 11 11.72 -7.73 -5.90
CA ALA A 11 12.31 -8.36 -7.07
C ALA A 11 11.48 -7.91 -8.27
N LEU A 12 12.14 -7.26 -9.23
CA LEU A 12 11.66 -7.14 -10.61
C LEU A 12 11.11 -8.51 -11.04
N LEU A 13 9.80 -8.64 -11.17
CA LEU A 13 9.18 -9.75 -11.91
C LEU A 13 8.75 -9.20 -13.27
N PHE A 14 9.76 -8.93 -14.11
CA PHE A 14 9.58 -8.76 -15.54
C PHE A 14 9.50 -10.15 -16.20
N PHE A 15 8.52 -10.29 -17.10
CA PHE A 15 8.32 -11.35 -18.10
C PHE A 15 8.05 -12.79 -17.62
N SER A 16 6.79 -13.21 -17.76
CA SER A 16 6.40 -14.09 -18.89
C SER A 16 4.90 -14.32 -18.93
N SER A 17 4.27 -13.86 -20.02
CA SER A 17 3.03 -14.46 -20.51
C SER A 17 3.02 -14.41 -22.03
N THR A 18 3.98 -15.11 -22.65
CA THR A 18 3.84 -15.63 -24.00
C THR A 18 3.16 -16.99 -23.91
N LEU A 19 1.83 -16.96 -24.08
CA LEU A 19 0.90 -17.98 -24.55
C LEU A 19 -0.44 -17.69 -23.88
N MET A 20 -1.52 -17.67 -24.67
CA MET A 20 -2.89 -17.24 -24.32
C MET A 20 -3.22 -15.76 -24.60
N ALA A 21 -2.89 -15.28 -25.80
CA ALA A 21 -3.62 -14.17 -26.44
C ALA A 21 -3.41 -14.22 -27.96
N LYS A 22 -3.85 -15.30 -28.61
CA LYS A 22 -3.95 -15.33 -30.07
C LYS A 22 -5.26 -14.60 -30.40
N ASN A 23 -5.15 -13.38 -30.93
CA ASN A 23 -6.20 -12.48 -31.46
C ASN A 23 -6.66 -11.25 -30.64
N SER A 24 -5.83 -10.67 -29.76
CA SER A 24 -6.09 -9.30 -29.27
C SER A 24 -4.88 -8.40 -29.49
N LYS A 25 -5.07 -7.23 -30.10
CA LYS A 25 -4.02 -6.20 -30.22
C LYS A 25 -3.41 -5.92 -28.84
N PRO A 26 -2.08 -5.84 -28.71
CA PRO A 26 -1.45 -5.57 -27.43
C PRO A 26 -1.90 -4.20 -26.90
N ILE A 27 -2.38 -4.15 -25.66
CA ILE A 27 -2.86 -2.93 -25.01
C ILE A 27 -1.72 -1.90 -24.90
N THR A 28 -1.99 -0.68 -25.36
CA THR A 28 -1.04 0.45 -25.33
C THR A 28 -0.77 0.94 -23.91
N VAL A 29 0.32 1.69 -23.72
CA VAL A 29 0.63 2.30 -22.41
C VAL A 29 -0.47 3.27 -21.98
N GLN A 30 -1.03 4.02 -22.91
CA GLN A 30 -2.12 4.97 -22.68
C GLN A 30 -3.38 4.25 -22.17
N GLU A 31 -3.76 3.15 -22.82
CA GLU A 31 -4.91 2.33 -22.40
C GLU A 31 -4.66 1.67 -21.03
N LYS A 32 -3.45 1.16 -20.76
CA LYS A 32 -3.09 0.65 -19.42
C LYS A 32 -3.27 1.72 -18.34
N LYS A 33 -2.77 2.94 -18.60
CA LYS A 33 -2.91 4.07 -17.67
C LYS A 33 -4.37 4.49 -17.48
N ALA A 34 -5.18 4.49 -18.55
CA ALA A 34 -6.60 4.81 -18.47
C ALA A 34 -7.37 3.78 -17.63
N ASN A 35 -7.15 2.49 -17.89
CA ASN A 35 -7.76 1.40 -17.11
C ASN A 35 -7.32 1.43 -15.65
N PHE A 36 -6.02 1.64 -15.40
CA PHE A 36 -5.50 1.85 -14.05
C PHE A 36 -6.24 2.98 -13.33
N ARG A 37 -6.39 4.15 -13.97
CA ARG A 37 -7.09 5.30 -13.35
C ARG A 37 -8.54 4.96 -13.03
N LYS A 38 -9.25 4.28 -13.93
CA LYS A 38 -10.65 3.88 -13.75
C LYS A 38 -10.85 2.93 -12.55
N LEU A 39 -9.90 2.02 -12.32
CA LEU A 39 -10.01 0.99 -11.28
C LEU A 39 -9.42 1.43 -9.93
N ILE A 40 -8.24 2.03 -9.94
CA ILE A 40 -7.44 2.23 -8.72
C ILE A 40 -7.77 3.54 -8.01
N ILE A 41 -8.03 4.62 -8.75
CA ILE A 41 -8.25 5.94 -8.13
C ILE A 41 -9.52 5.96 -7.29
N PRO A 42 -10.68 5.46 -7.78
CA PRO A 42 -11.88 5.41 -6.95
C PRO A 42 -11.67 4.56 -5.68
N ALA A 43 -11.06 3.37 -5.80
CA ALA A 43 -10.79 2.50 -4.66
C ALA A 43 -9.87 3.17 -3.62
N ILE A 44 -8.81 3.85 -4.06
CA ILE A 44 -7.92 4.61 -3.16
C ILE A 44 -8.66 5.79 -2.52
N LYS A 45 -9.50 6.50 -3.26
CA LYS A 45 -10.29 7.60 -2.72
C LYS A 45 -11.24 7.10 -1.64
N THR A 46 -12.02 6.05 -1.93
CA THR A 46 -12.98 5.45 -0.98
C THR A 46 -12.29 5.06 0.34
N VAL A 47 -11.17 4.34 0.25
CA VAL A 47 -10.45 3.91 1.46
C VAL A 47 -9.75 5.08 2.17
N TYR A 48 -9.22 6.06 1.42
CA TYR A 48 -8.66 7.25 2.04
C TYR A 48 -9.71 8.00 2.86
N ASP A 49 -10.90 8.21 2.29
CA ASP A 49 -11.99 8.94 2.95
C ASP A 49 -12.46 8.18 4.21
N GLU A 50 -12.59 6.84 4.14
CA GLU A 50 -12.86 5.98 5.31
C GLU A 50 -11.83 6.16 6.43
N LEU A 51 -10.53 6.15 6.08
CA LEU A 51 -9.44 6.28 7.04
C LEU A 51 -9.31 7.70 7.60
N GLU A 52 -9.60 8.72 6.80
CA GLU A 52 -9.60 10.12 7.24
C GLU A 52 -10.75 10.35 8.24
N THR A 53 -11.96 9.86 7.94
CA THR A 53 -13.08 9.88 8.90
C THR A 53 -12.71 9.18 10.20
N GLN A 54 -12.12 7.97 10.13
CA GLN A 54 -11.65 7.26 11.32
C GLN A 54 -10.61 8.07 12.10
N TYR A 55 -9.65 8.71 11.42
CA TYR A 55 -8.62 9.51 12.06
C TYR A 55 -9.21 10.73 12.77
N VAL A 56 -10.12 11.47 12.12
CA VAL A 56 -10.79 12.65 12.70
C VAL A 56 -11.60 12.26 13.93
N GLU A 57 -12.43 11.22 13.81
CA GLU A 57 -13.27 10.71 14.90
C GLU A 57 -12.40 10.28 16.09
N VAL A 58 -11.40 9.44 15.86
CA VAL A 58 -10.49 8.99 16.93
C VAL A 58 -9.77 10.18 17.54
N SER A 59 -9.25 11.12 16.74
CA SER A 59 -8.55 12.31 17.26
C SER A 59 -9.43 13.18 18.15
N HIS A 60 -10.72 13.28 17.85
CA HIS A 60 -11.67 14.05 18.67
C HIS A 60 -11.92 13.37 20.02
N TYR A 61 -12.15 12.06 20.01
CA TYR A 61 -12.54 11.32 21.22
C TYR A 61 -11.38 10.71 22.02
N ILE A 62 -10.14 10.86 21.57
CA ILE A 62 -8.99 10.19 22.20
C ILE A 62 -8.76 10.61 23.65
N ASN A 63 -9.20 11.82 24.02
CA ASN A 63 -9.09 12.36 25.38
C ASN A 63 -10.36 12.16 26.23
N ASN A 64 -11.53 11.90 25.61
CA ASN A 64 -12.80 11.68 26.31
C ASN A 64 -13.33 10.26 26.02
N THR A 65 -12.76 9.31 26.75
CA THR A 65 -12.74 7.90 26.31
C THR A 65 -13.97 7.08 26.67
N LYS A 66 -14.94 7.55 27.46
CA LYS A 66 -15.98 6.68 28.04
C LYS A 66 -16.74 5.86 26.97
N TYR A 67 -17.10 6.47 25.84
CA TYR A 67 -17.80 5.80 24.74
C TYR A 67 -16.84 5.17 23.71
N TYR A 68 -15.65 5.75 23.52
CA TYR A 68 -14.70 5.36 22.47
C TYR A 68 -13.59 4.40 22.91
N ARG A 69 -13.50 4.07 24.19
CA ARG A 69 -12.40 3.29 24.77
C ARG A 69 -12.20 1.95 24.08
N SER A 70 -13.27 1.19 23.84
CA SER A 70 -13.19 -0.13 23.19
C SER A 70 -12.61 -0.03 21.78
N LYS A 71 -13.11 0.93 20.98
CA LYS A 71 -12.61 1.23 19.62
C LYS A 71 -11.14 1.63 19.63
N ILE A 72 -10.74 2.55 20.52
CA ILE A 72 -9.34 3.00 20.67
C ILE A 72 -8.43 1.83 21.08
N LEU A 73 -8.83 1.02 22.05
CA LEU A 73 -8.06 -0.14 22.51
C LEU A 73 -7.92 -1.19 21.40
N ASN A 74 -8.99 -1.44 20.63
CA ASN A 74 -8.95 -2.34 19.50
C ASN A 74 -8.00 -1.83 18.40
N LEU A 75 -8.05 -0.53 18.07
CA LEU A 75 -7.13 0.06 17.11
C LEU A 75 -5.67 0.01 17.59
N LYS A 76 -5.41 0.28 18.88
CA LYS A 76 -4.07 0.11 19.49
C LYS A 76 -3.55 -1.31 19.30
N LYS A 77 -4.40 -2.33 19.49
CA LYS A 77 -4.07 -3.74 19.23
C LYS A 77 -3.78 -4.01 17.75
N ILE A 78 -4.64 -3.54 16.84
CA ILE A 78 -4.48 -3.73 15.38
C ILE A 78 -3.17 -3.11 14.88
N TYR A 79 -2.89 -1.88 15.28
CA TYR A 79 -1.71 -1.12 14.87
C TYR A 79 -0.47 -1.39 15.72
N LYS A 80 -0.58 -2.24 16.74
CA LYS A 80 0.52 -2.64 17.64
C LYS A 80 1.21 -1.44 18.30
N VAL A 81 0.41 -0.53 18.87
CA VAL A 81 0.88 0.69 19.55
C VAL A 81 0.25 0.81 20.93
N THR A 82 0.96 1.41 21.88
CA THR A 82 0.51 1.53 23.28
C THR A 82 -0.02 2.92 23.63
N THR A 83 0.51 3.97 23.01
CA THR A 83 0.15 5.36 23.32
C THR A 83 -0.82 5.96 22.29
N ASP A 84 -1.64 6.90 22.74
CA ASP A 84 -2.60 7.64 21.90
C ASP A 84 -1.91 8.41 20.77
N LYS A 85 -0.79 9.06 21.11
CA LYS A 85 0.06 9.75 20.13
C LYS A 85 0.59 8.79 19.05
N ALA A 86 0.95 7.56 19.41
CA ALA A 86 1.41 6.57 18.45
C ALA A 86 0.25 6.03 17.60
N LEU A 87 -0.95 5.91 18.19
CA LEU A 87 -2.16 5.54 17.46
C LEU A 87 -2.54 6.57 16.40
N LEU A 88 -2.62 7.86 16.76
CA LEU A 88 -2.95 8.92 15.79
C LEU A 88 -1.97 8.94 14.61
N ARG A 89 -0.68 8.78 14.89
CA ARG A 89 0.36 8.63 13.85
C ARG A 89 0.17 7.37 12.99
N ALA A 90 -0.31 6.28 13.57
CA ALA A 90 -0.53 5.03 12.84
C ALA A 90 -1.68 5.18 11.85
N ILE A 91 -2.84 5.69 12.31
CA ILE A 91 -4.10 5.67 11.57
C ILE A 91 -4.29 6.84 10.61
N LYS A 92 -3.63 7.99 10.81
CA LYS A 92 -3.74 9.13 9.88
C LYS A 92 -3.35 8.69 8.46
N PRO A 93 -4.22 8.73 7.45
CA PRO A 93 -3.81 8.36 6.09
C PRO A 93 -2.73 9.32 5.56
N HIS A 94 -1.92 8.84 4.63
CA HIS A 94 -0.97 9.69 3.89
C HIS A 94 -1.62 10.14 2.57
N PRO A 95 -1.09 11.17 1.88
CA PRO A 95 -1.69 11.69 0.65
C PRO A 95 -1.99 10.60 -0.40
N LYS A 96 -3.11 10.75 -1.10
CA LYS A 96 -3.61 9.78 -2.09
C LYS A 96 -2.61 9.60 -3.24
N SER A 97 -1.91 10.66 -3.64
CA SER A 97 -0.91 10.63 -4.71
C SER A 97 0.20 9.61 -4.47
N ILE A 98 0.63 9.41 -3.21
CA ILE A 98 1.61 8.40 -2.83
C ILE A 98 1.04 7.00 -3.09
N ALA A 99 -0.17 6.71 -2.59
CA ALA A 99 -0.80 5.41 -2.77
C ALA A 99 -1.05 5.10 -4.25
N ILE A 100 -1.50 6.08 -5.04
CA ILE A 100 -1.75 5.94 -6.48
C ILE A 100 -0.44 5.64 -7.21
N ALA A 101 0.63 6.38 -6.92
CA ALA A 101 1.92 6.17 -7.57
C ALA A 101 2.53 4.81 -7.21
N GLN A 102 2.49 4.41 -5.94
CA GLN A 102 2.93 3.08 -5.52
C GLN A 102 2.07 1.99 -6.19
N ALA A 103 0.74 2.14 -6.21
CA ALA A 103 -0.13 1.19 -6.91
C ALA A 103 0.24 1.06 -8.39
N ALA A 104 0.56 2.14 -9.08
CA ALA A 104 1.01 2.09 -10.48
C ALA A 104 2.33 1.32 -10.64
N MET A 105 3.29 1.56 -9.75
CA MET A 105 4.60 0.89 -9.75
C MET A 105 4.46 -0.61 -9.42
N GLU A 106 3.75 -0.95 -8.33
CA GLU A 106 3.68 -2.32 -7.80
C GLU A 106 2.74 -3.24 -8.63
N SER A 107 1.69 -2.69 -9.24
CA SER A 107 0.73 -3.47 -10.04
C SER A 107 1.03 -3.46 -11.55
N ALA A 108 2.14 -2.82 -11.96
CA ALA A 108 2.45 -2.53 -13.36
C ALA A 108 1.24 -1.91 -14.09
N TRP A 109 0.72 -0.80 -13.55
CA TRP A 109 -0.49 -0.13 -14.06
C TRP A 109 -1.72 -1.05 -14.14
N ALA A 110 -1.98 -1.81 -13.07
CA ALA A 110 -3.11 -2.74 -12.96
C ALA A 110 -3.08 -3.88 -14.01
N THR A 111 -1.91 -4.25 -14.52
CA THR A 111 -1.77 -5.35 -15.50
C THR A 111 -1.11 -6.61 -14.94
N SER A 112 -0.50 -6.53 -13.75
CA SER A 112 0.16 -7.68 -13.14
C SER A 112 -0.79 -8.85 -12.93
N LYS A 113 -0.26 -10.08 -13.00
CA LYS A 113 -1.03 -11.32 -12.74
C LYS A 113 -1.69 -11.27 -11.35
N PHE A 114 -0.99 -10.77 -10.33
CA PHE A 114 -1.49 -10.73 -8.96
C PHE A 114 -2.58 -9.68 -8.75
N PHE A 115 -2.50 -8.54 -9.45
CA PHE A 115 -3.63 -7.62 -9.49
C PHE A 115 -4.85 -8.30 -10.15
N ARG A 116 -4.70 -8.80 -11.38
CA ARG A 116 -5.83 -9.35 -12.16
C ARG A 116 -6.48 -10.58 -11.53
N LYS A 117 -5.71 -11.47 -10.89
CA LYS A 117 -6.22 -12.74 -10.35
C LYS A 117 -6.51 -12.70 -8.84
N ALA A 118 -5.96 -11.71 -8.13
CA ALA A 118 -5.99 -11.71 -6.68
C ALA A 118 -6.26 -10.34 -6.04
N ASN A 119 -6.59 -9.32 -6.84
CA ASN A 119 -6.77 -7.93 -6.40
C ASN A 119 -5.60 -7.40 -5.58
N ASN A 120 -4.41 -8.00 -5.69
CA ASN A 120 -3.26 -7.65 -4.89
C ASN A 120 -2.48 -6.52 -5.58
N VAL A 121 -2.85 -5.29 -5.26
CA VAL A 121 -2.32 -4.08 -5.89
C VAL A 121 -0.85 -3.85 -5.53
N PHE A 122 -0.46 -4.20 -4.30
CA PHE A 122 0.83 -3.83 -3.71
C PHE A 122 1.78 -5.02 -3.53
N GLY A 123 1.50 -6.16 -4.17
CA GLY A 123 2.35 -7.35 -4.11
C GLY A 123 2.52 -7.94 -2.71
N VAL A 124 1.51 -7.83 -1.84
CA VAL A 124 1.61 -8.23 -0.43
C VAL A 124 1.76 -9.75 -0.30
N TRP A 125 2.81 -10.19 0.40
CA TRP A 125 3.08 -11.60 0.67
C TRP A 125 2.09 -12.18 1.69
N SER A 126 1.77 -13.45 1.54
CA SER A 126 0.95 -14.22 2.45
C SER A 126 1.81 -15.22 3.21
N PHE A 127 1.91 -15.04 4.53
CA PHE A 127 2.59 -15.97 5.43
C PHE A 127 1.62 -16.86 6.21
N ASN A 128 0.32 -16.54 6.17
CA ASN A 128 -0.73 -17.31 6.81
C ASN A 128 -1.32 -18.29 5.80
N LYS A 129 -1.24 -19.59 6.07
CA LYS A 129 -1.81 -20.61 5.17
C LYS A 129 -3.34 -20.65 5.16
N ASN A 130 -3.97 -20.06 6.17
CA ASN A 130 -5.43 -20.05 6.33
C ASN A 130 -6.10 -18.82 5.70
N GLU A 131 -5.35 -17.89 5.13
CA GLU A 131 -5.91 -16.73 4.42
C GLU A 131 -5.94 -16.98 2.90
N PRO A 132 -6.88 -16.36 2.15
CA PRO A 132 -6.89 -16.45 0.70
C PRO A 132 -5.55 -15.99 0.10
N ARG A 133 -4.95 -16.83 -0.74
CA ARG A 133 -3.63 -16.60 -1.33
C ARG A 133 -3.46 -17.25 -2.69
N ILE A 134 -2.54 -16.73 -3.48
CA ILE A 134 -2.16 -17.25 -4.80
C ILE A 134 -0.64 -17.48 -4.84
N ALA A 135 -0.20 -18.56 -5.48
CA ALA A 135 1.22 -18.82 -5.67
C ALA A 135 1.81 -17.89 -6.73
N ALA A 136 3.05 -17.43 -6.51
CA ALA A 136 3.75 -16.61 -7.49
C ALA A 136 3.90 -17.34 -8.84
N GLY A 137 4.12 -18.65 -8.79
CA GLY A 137 4.45 -19.51 -9.91
C GLY A 137 5.91 -19.96 -9.86
N GLU A 138 6.79 -19.13 -9.31
CA GLU A 138 8.21 -19.42 -9.13
C GLU A 138 8.51 -19.89 -7.70
N LYS A 139 9.36 -20.91 -7.58
CA LYS A 139 9.94 -21.33 -6.30
C LYS A 139 11.17 -20.47 -6.03
N ARG A 140 11.34 -19.96 -4.81
CA ARG A 140 12.62 -19.39 -4.35
C ARG A 140 13.36 -20.50 -3.60
N GLY A 141 14.26 -21.18 -4.29
CA GLY A 141 14.81 -22.46 -3.81
C GLY A 141 13.72 -23.54 -3.77
N THR A 142 13.50 -24.17 -2.62
CA THR A 142 12.45 -25.21 -2.45
C THR A 142 11.09 -24.65 -2.02
N LYS A 143 10.99 -23.36 -1.67
CA LYS A 143 9.78 -22.77 -1.07
C LYS A 143 8.96 -21.99 -2.08
N THR A 144 7.65 -22.27 -2.12
CA THR A 144 6.66 -21.50 -2.88
C THR A 144 6.42 -20.15 -2.21
N ILE A 145 6.56 -19.07 -2.97
CA ILE A 145 6.14 -17.73 -2.52
C ILE A 145 4.63 -17.61 -2.72
N TRP A 146 3.95 -17.23 -1.64
CA TRP A 146 2.51 -16.98 -1.63
C TRP A 146 2.25 -15.48 -1.51
N LEU A 147 1.32 -14.98 -2.31
CA LEU A 147 0.83 -13.62 -2.23
C LEU A 147 -0.62 -13.63 -1.77
N LYS A 148 -1.02 -12.61 -1.01
CA LYS A 148 -2.40 -12.46 -0.57
C LYS A 148 -3.36 -12.34 -1.76
N LYS A 149 -4.57 -12.88 -1.57
CA LYS A 149 -5.73 -12.64 -2.42
C LYS A 149 -6.76 -11.86 -1.63
N TYR A 150 -7.25 -10.78 -2.23
CA TYR A 150 -8.23 -9.88 -1.65
C TYR A 150 -9.57 -10.02 -2.35
N ALA A 151 -10.66 -9.82 -1.61
CA ALA A 151 -12.01 -9.85 -2.17
C ALA A 151 -12.24 -8.65 -3.11
N SER A 152 -11.66 -7.49 -2.79
CA SER A 152 -11.76 -6.25 -3.57
C SER A 152 -10.42 -5.51 -3.68
N ILE A 153 -10.35 -4.48 -4.54
CA ILE A 153 -9.21 -3.57 -4.64
C ILE A 153 -9.09 -2.76 -3.35
N GLU A 154 -10.23 -2.32 -2.81
CA GLU A 154 -10.35 -1.58 -1.56
C GLU A 154 -9.75 -2.35 -0.39
N ASP A 155 -9.96 -3.67 -0.30
CA ASP A 155 -9.36 -4.49 0.76
C ASP A 155 -7.83 -4.56 0.65
N SER A 156 -7.30 -4.60 -0.57
CA SER A 156 -5.85 -4.50 -0.79
C SER A 156 -5.32 -3.13 -0.38
N VAL A 157 -6.06 -2.05 -0.64
CA VAL A 157 -5.69 -0.68 -0.24
C VAL A 157 -5.76 -0.50 1.28
N ARG A 158 -6.78 -1.03 1.96
CA ARG A 158 -6.88 -1.04 3.42
C ARG A 158 -5.70 -1.77 4.06
N ASP A 159 -5.34 -2.95 3.55
CA ASP A 159 -4.20 -3.72 4.08
C ASP A 159 -2.88 -3.00 3.86
N TYR A 160 -2.72 -2.31 2.71
CA TYR A 160 -1.58 -1.47 2.41
C TYR A 160 -1.42 -0.31 3.41
N TYR A 161 -2.46 0.50 3.64
CA TYR A 161 -2.40 1.60 4.60
C TYR A 161 -2.13 1.10 6.02
N LYS A 162 -2.77 -0.02 6.41
CA LYS A 162 -2.54 -0.67 7.71
C LYS A 162 -1.09 -1.12 7.86
N ASN A 163 -0.48 -1.70 6.82
CA ASN A 163 0.92 -2.14 6.86
C ASN A 163 1.89 -0.96 7.05
N LEU A 164 1.68 0.16 6.35
CA LEU A 164 2.44 1.40 6.57
C LEU A 164 2.17 2.03 7.95
N GLY A 165 0.94 1.91 8.46
CA GLY A 165 0.53 2.36 9.78
C GLY A 165 1.16 1.56 10.93
N ARG A 166 1.41 0.27 10.70
CA ARG A 166 1.82 -0.70 11.73
C ARG A 166 3.33 -1.01 11.73
N SER A 167 3.97 -1.11 10.57
CA SER A 167 5.33 -1.63 10.48
C SER A 167 6.35 -0.69 11.15
N PRO A 168 7.29 -1.20 11.98
CA PRO A 168 8.35 -0.38 12.57
C PRO A 168 9.23 0.34 11.53
N ALA A 169 9.38 -0.23 10.33
CA ALA A 169 10.19 0.33 9.25
C ALA A 169 9.75 1.74 8.84
N PHE A 170 8.46 2.07 8.97
CA PHE A 170 7.88 3.34 8.55
C PHE A 170 7.64 4.32 9.72
N LYS A 171 8.31 4.13 10.86
CA LYS A 171 8.17 5.02 12.03
C LYS A 171 8.45 6.49 11.69
N GLU A 172 9.51 6.77 10.93
CA GLU A 172 9.87 8.14 10.55
C GLU A 172 8.91 8.72 9.51
N PHE A 173 8.43 7.91 8.56
CA PHE A 173 7.34 8.29 7.66
C PHE A 173 6.09 8.70 8.43
N ARG A 174 5.68 7.89 9.42
CA ARG A 174 4.51 8.19 10.26
C ARG A 174 4.66 9.45 11.11
N LYS A 175 5.87 9.74 11.60
CA LYS A 175 6.14 11.01 12.28
C LYS A 175 6.05 12.19 11.32
N LEU A 176 6.58 12.05 10.10
CA LEU A 176 6.64 13.13 9.13
C LEU A 176 5.25 13.50 8.58
N LYS A 177 4.37 12.53 8.30
CA LYS A 177 3.00 12.80 7.83
C LYS A 177 2.12 13.57 8.82
N MET A 178 2.51 13.63 10.10
CA MET A 178 1.85 14.51 11.07
C MET A 178 2.22 15.99 10.89
N LYS A 179 3.38 16.27 10.28
CA LYS A 179 3.92 17.64 10.12
C LYS A 179 3.70 18.20 8.73
N THR A 180 3.50 17.35 7.73
CA THR A 180 3.34 17.77 6.34
C THR A 180 2.56 16.74 5.54
N ASN A 181 1.72 17.22 4.63
CA ASN A 181 1.07 16.41 3.59
C ASN A 181 1.83 16.49 2.25
N ASN A 182 3.03 17.07 2.20
CA ASN A 182 3.80 17.16 0.96
C ASN A 182 4.29 15.76 0.53
N PRO A 183 3.79 15.20 -0.59
CA PRO A 183 4.10 13.83 -0.97
C PRO A 183 5.57 13.62 -1.32
N TYR A 184 6.26 14.65 -1.82
CA TYR A 184 7.68 14.58 -2.17
C TYR A 184 8.59 14.53 -0.94
N LYS A 185 8.19 15.17 0.17
CA LYS A 185 8.90 15.05 1.45
C LYS A 185 8.67 13.65 2.05
N LEU A 186 7.45 13.15 1.96
CA LEU A 186 7.06 11.85 2.50
C LEU A 186 7.70 10.68 1.75
N ALA A 187 7.79 10.75 0.41
CA ALA A 187 8.42 9.71 -0.42
C ALA A 187 9.87 9.41 -0.01
N LYS A 188 10.61 10.41 0.48
CA LYS A 188 11.99 10.24 0.99
C LYS A 188 12.08 9.37 2.24
N LYS A 189 10.96 9.06 2.91
CA LYS A 189 10.90 8.19 4.10
C LYS A 189 10.33 6.79 3.80
N LEU A 190 10.24 6.43 2.52
CA LEU A 190 9.81 5.12 2.03
C LEU A 190 10.97 4.32 1.43
N ASP A 191 12.22 4.62 1.79
CA ASP A 191 13.42 3.88 1.40
C ASP A 191 13.34 2.39 1.77
N ARG A 192 12.77 2.06 2.94
CA ARG A 192 12.55 0.68 3.37
C ARG A 192 11.34 0.00 2.71
N TYR A 193 10.66 0.67 1.79
CA TYR A 193 9.58 0.08 0.99
C TYR A 193 10.13 -0.79 -0.15
N SER A 194 11.43 -0.75 -0.44
CA SER A 194 12.00 -1.53 -1.54
C SER A 194 13.47 -1.85 -1.29
N GLU A 195 13.97 -2.94 -1.86
CA GLU A 195 15.43 -3.19 -1.92
C GLU A 195 16.16 -2.09 -2.68
N MET A 196 15.46 -1.34 -3.53
CA MET A 196 15.99 -0.15 -4.20
C MET A 196 16.38 0.96 -3.22
N GLY A 197 15.95 0.89 -1.95
CA GLY A 197 16.34 1.85 -0.92
C GLY A 197 15.94 3.28 -1.29
N ALA A 198 16.88 4.21 -1.14
CA ALA A 198 16.66 5.62 -1.49
C ALA A 198 16.27 5.87 -2.96
N LYS A 199 16.66 4.97 -3.90
CA LYS A 199 16.27 5.08 -5.31
C LYS A 199 14.74 4.96 -5.46
N TYR A 200 14.09 4.14 -4.64
CA TYR A 200 12.64 4.00 -4.64
C TYR A 200 11.92 5.34 -4.44
N GLY A 201 12.36 6.13 -3.45
CA GLY A 201 11.76 7.44 -3.16
C GLY A 201 11.90 8.44 -4.32
N LYS A 202 12.98 8.33 -5.12
CA LYS A 202 13.17 9.13 -6.34
C LYS A 202 12.19 8.71 -7.44
N GLU A 203 12.09 7.41 -7.71
CA GLU A 203 11.15 6.86 -8.70
C GLU A 203 9.69 7.21 -8.35
N LEU A 204 9.34 7.08 -7.06
CA LEU A 204 8.02 7.44 -6.56
C LEU A 204 7.72 8.93 -6.78
N THR A 205 8.69 9.81 -6.50
CA THR A 205 8.56 11.25 -6.76
C THR A 205 8.36 11.54 -8.25
N SER A 206 9.14 10.90 -9.12
CA SER A 206 8.99 11.01 -10.58
C SER A 206 7.64 10.51 -11.07
N MET A 207 7.15 9.40 -10.51
CA MET A 207 5.84 8.83 -10.84
C MET A 207 4.70 9.79 -10.49
N ILE A 208 4.76 10.41 -9.30
CA ILE A 208 3.78 11.41 -8.86
C ILE A 208 3.79 12.64 -9.78
N LYS A 209 4.98 13.18 -10.08
CA LYS A 209 5.12 14.41 -10.87
C LYS A 209 4.69 14.20 -12.33
N SER A 210 5.26 13.20 -13.00
CA SER A 210 5.03 12.96 -14.45
C SER A 210 3.58 12.61 -14.78
N ASN A 211 2.85 11.96 -13.86
CA ASN A 211 1.45 11.57 -14.06
C ASN A 211 0.45 12.53 -13.38
N LYS A 212 0.95 13.64 -12.82
CA LYS A 212 0.19 14.67 -12.11
C LYS A 212 -0.68 14.12 -10.99
N PHE A 213 -0.24 13.08 -10.29
CA PHE A 213 -1.02 12.46 -9.23
C PHE A 213 -1.21 13.36 -8.01
N TYR A 214 -0.36 14.38 -7.83
CA TYR A 214 -0.53 15.41 -6.81
C TYR A 214 -1.88 16.16 -6.91
N LEU A 215 -2.55 16.14 -8.07
CA LEU A 215 -3.88 16.73 -8.21
C LEU A 215 -4.96 15.99 -7.41
N TYR A 216 -4.73 14.73 -7.04
CA TYR A 216 -5.64 13.95 -6.20
C TYR A 216 -5.45 14.21 -4.71
N ASP A 217 -4.50 15.05 -4.30
CA ASP A 217 -4.30 15.41 -2.89
C ASP A 217 -5.14 16.63 -2.45
N LYS A 218 -5.89 17.22 -3.38
CA LYS A 218 -6.81 18.33 -3.13
C LYS A 218 -8.14 17.84 -2.55
#